data_AF-A0A534MJ50-F1
#
_entry.id   AF-A0A534MJ50-F1
#
_cell.length_a   1.000
_cell.length_b   1.000
_cell.length_c   1.000
_cell.angle_alpha   90.00
_cell.angle_beta   90.00
_cell.angle_gamma   90.00
#
_symmetry.space_group_name_H-M   'P 1'
#
loop_
_entity.id
_entity.type
_entity.pdbx_description
1 polymer ?
#
loop_
_entity_poly.entity_id
_entity_poly.type
_entity_poly.pdbx_seq_one_letter_code
_entity_poly.pdbx_strand_id
1 'polypeptide(L)'
;MAKAVLPPVLGFALLLGNASTNLFVGTATTQPAFFQVLPAIMVFAAFGVAGFQLTRRTTNRANDLMVSMIVAPVALIVFGMLHGLDPEGLLLVYRAFDFLDYALAVLIAVAFVAGWKGLARFRPARAFLMTGLVLSLIATAPMAWNTPAVFGVQNVTTTDEFQTLALLGSLGAPNVTTDQRLADVGRMWFGYSTDGLLPLRLRDNESIGGFAYALVLEEWMTAGAQVHPAPNVVLAPTVFFAFLQANQVMFVAGPEGHRIFLVRLIV
;
A
#
# COMPACT_ATOMS: atom_id res chain seq x y z
N MET A 1 -23.69 20.63 7.81
CA MET A 1 -22.78 19.64 8.42
C MET A 1 -22.82 18.29 7.71
N ALA A 2 -24.00 17.71 7.42
CA ALA A 2 -24.14 16.38 6.81
C ALA A 2 -23.31 16.12 5.52
N LYS A 3 -23.22 17.08 4.59
CA LYS A 3 -22.51 16.90 3.30
C LYS A 3 -20.99 16.71 3.42
N ALA A 4 -20.35 17.24 4.47
CA ALA A 4 -18.89 17.14 4.65
C ALA A 4 -18.47 15.91 5.46
N VAL A 5 -19.40 15.30 6.21
CA VAL A 5 -19.17 14.08 6.99
C VAL A 5 -19.40 12.81 6.13
N LEU A 6 -20.08 12.96 4.99
CA LEU A 6 -20.40 11.86 4.08
C LEU A 6 -19.15 11.10 3.58
N PRO A 7 -18.06 11.75 3.11
CA PRO A 7 -16.93 11.01 2.54
C PRO A 7 -16.18 10.12 3.55
N PRO A 8 -15.86 10.56 4.79
CA PRO A 8 -15.26 9.68 5.80
C PRO A 8 -16.18 8.51 6.21
N VAL A 9 -17.49 8.74 6.31
CA VAL A 9 -18.45 7.69 6.67
C VAL A 9 -18.62 6.66 5.54
N LEU A 10 -18.64 7.12 4.28
CA LEU A 10 -18.63 6.24 3.11
C LEU A 10 -17.35 5.40 3.06
N GLY A 11 -16.18 6.01 3.27
CA GLY A 11 -14.90 5.29 3.35
C GLY A 11 -14.92 4.21 4.43
N PHE A 12 -15.41 4.53 5.63
CA PHE A 12 -15.53 3.57 6.72
C PHE A 12 -16.50 2.43 6.41
N ALA A 13 -17.67 2.73 5.83
CA ALA A 13 -18.64 1.72 5.41
C ALA A 13 -18.07 0.79 4.33
N LEU A 14 -17.29 1.32 3.39
CA LEU A 14 -16.62 0.54 2.35
C LEU A 14 -15.55 -0.38 2.93
N LEU A 15 -14.74 0.09 3.88
CA LEU A 15 -13.71 -0.71 4.54
C LEU A 15 -14.32 -1.86 5.35
N LEU A 16 -15.41 -1.60 6.08
CA LEU A 16 -16.15 -2.64 6.80
C LEU A 16 -16.84 -3.63 5.84
N GLY A 17 -17.43 -3.14 4.76
CA GLY A 17 -17.99 -3.97 3.71
C GLY A 17 -16.93 -4.87 3.07
N ASN A 18 -15.76 -4.31 2.76
CA ASN A 18 -14.66 -5.08 2.17
C ASN A 18 -14.06 -6.11 3.13
N ALA A 19 -13.98 -5.79 4.43
CA ALA A 19 -13.52 -6.73 5.46
C ALA A 19 -14.46 -7.93 5.65
N SER A 20 -15.77 -7.74 5.47
CA SER A 20 -16.78 -8.76 5.78
C SER A 20 -17.22 -9.58 4.57
N THR A 21 -17.32 -8.98 3.38
CA THR A 21 -17.89 -9.64 2.19
C THR A 21 -16.96 -9.65 0.98
N ASN A 22 -15.71 -9.20 1.11
CA ASN A 22 -14.79 -8.97 0.00
C ASN A 22 -15.46 -8.18 -1.14
N LEU A 23 -15.77 -6.91 -0.82
CA LEU A 23 -16.54 -6.00 -1.66
C LEU A 23 -15.96 -5.88 -3.06
N PHE A 24 -14.62 -5.92 -3.19
CA PHE A 24 -13.92 -5.99 -4.47
C PHE A 24 -13.51 -7.44 -4.79
N VAL A 25 -14.27 -8.10 -5.66
CA VAL A 25 -14.08 -9.53 -5.95
C VAL A 25 -12.70 -9.78 -6.54
N GLY A 26 -12.01 -10.80 -6.05
CA GLY A 26 -10.66 -11.16 -6.51
C GLY A 26 -9.53 -10.32 -5.89
N THR A 27 -9.84 -9.45 -4.93
CA THR A 27 -8.85 -8.66 -4.20
C THR A 27 -8.62 -9.17 -2.78
N ALA A 28 -7.55 -8.68 -2.14
CA ALA A 28 -7.31 -8.87 -0.72
C ALA A 28 -8.37 -8.14 0.12
N THR A 29 -8.88 -8.83 1.14
CA THR A 29 -9.77 -8.21 2.14
C THR A 29 -9.02 -7.22 3.00
N THR A 30 -9.74 -6.25 3.57
CA THR A 30 -9.17 -5.31 4.54
C THR A 30 -8.62 -6.06 5.76
N GLN A 31 -7.34 -5.80 6.09
CA GLN A 31 -6.66 -6.53 7.15
C GLN A 31 -7.17 -6.13 8.55
N PRO A 32 -7.25 -7.08 9.52
CA PRO A 32 -7.71 -6.76 10.86
C PRO A 32 -6.89 -5.67 11.58
N ALA A 33 -5.58 -5.61 11.33
CA ALA A 33 -4.72 -4.60 11.95
C ALA A 33 -5.05 -3.17 11.48
N PHE A 34 -5.67 -3.01 10.31
CA PHE A 34 -6.16 -1.71 9.83
C PHE A 34 -7.18 -1.09 10.79
N PHE A 35 -8.00 -1.90 11.46
CA PHE A 35 -8.97 -1.39 12.44
C PHE A 35 -8.32 -0.78 13.68
N GLN A 36 -7.06 -1.14 13.98
CA GLN A 36 -6.33 -0.57 15.11
C GLN A 36 -5.89 0.87 14.84
N VAL A 37 -5.63 1.24 13.59
CA VAL A 37 -5.22 2.60 13.19
C VAL A 37 -6.43 3.50 12.86
N LEU A 38 -7.60 2.90 12.67
CA LEU A 38 -8.82 3.59 12.26
C LEU A 38 -9.26 4.74 13.17
N PRO A 39 -9.18 4.65 14.52
CA PRO A 39 -9.48 5.79 15.39
C PRO A 39 -8.62 7.02 15.09
N ALA A 40 -7.33 6.83 14.80
CA ALA A 40 -6.42 7.93 14.46
C ALA A 40 -6.76 8.52 13.09
N ILE A 41 -7.11 7.69 12.10
CA ILE A 41 -7.61 8.14 10.80
C ILE A 41 -8.89 8.99 10.97
N MET A 42 -9.79 8.59 11.86
CA MET A 42 -11.01 9.37 12.16
C MET A 42 -10.71 10.73 12.79
N VAL A 43 -9.67 10.84 13.63
CA VAL A 43 -9.19 12.13 14.12
C VAL A 43 -8.72 12.99 12.96
N PHE A 44 -7.87 12.46 12.06
CA PHE A 44 -7.42 13.21 10.88
C PHE A 44 -8.58 13.62 9.96
N ALA A 45 -9.57 12.75 9.76
CA ALA A 45 -10.77 13.08 9.01
C ALA A 45 -11.56 14.22 9.66
N ALA A 46 -11.69 14.24 11.00
CA ALA A 46 -12.35 15.32 11.73
C ALA A 46 -11.61 16.65 11.56
N PHE A 47 -10.27 16.64 11.64
CA PHE A 47 -9.43 17.80 11.34
C PHE A 47 -9.59 18.26 9.88
N GLY A 48 -9.57 17.34 8.92
CA GLY A 48 -9.78 17.63 7.50
C GLY A 48 -11.13 18.30 7.23
N VAL A 49 -12.20 17.77 7.82
CA VAL A 49 -13.56 18.36 7.73
C VAL A 49 -13.60 19.73 8.37
N ALA A 50 -13.04 19.91 9.57
CA ALA A 50 -12.99 21.20 10.25
C ALA A 50 -12.20 22.24 9.43
N GLY A 51 -11.06 21.84 8.87
CA GLY A 51 -10.23 22.66 7.99
C GLY A 51 -11.00 23.08 6.75
N PHE A 52 -11.70 22.15 6.11
CA PHE A 52 -12.50 22.43 4.93
C PHE A 52 -13.62 23.44 5.23
N GLN A 53 -14.31 23.31 6.37
CA GLN A 53 -15.34 24.27 6.78
C GLN A 53 -14.77 25.67 7.02
N LEU A 54 -13.56 25.78 7.55
CA LEU A 54 -12.89 27.05 7.75
C LEU A 54 -12.49 27.68 6.42
N THR A 55 -11.84 26.92 5.54
CA THR A 55 -11.41 27.39 4.21
C THR A 55 -12.60 27.82 3.35
N ARG A 56 -13.70 27.06 3.38
CA ARG A 56 -14.93 27.38 2.63
C ARG A 56 -15.57 28.70 3.05
N ARG A 57 -15.39 29.14 4.29
CA ARG A 57 -15.92 30.42 4.78
C ARG A 57 -15.07 31.62 4.38
N THR A 58 -13.88 31.38 3.82
CA THR A 58 -13.04 32.45 3.28
C THR A 58 -13.49 32.77 1.85
N THR A 59 -13.59 34.05 1.52
CA THR A 59 -13.91 34.54 0.17
C THR A 59 -12.70 34.54 -0.78
N ASN A 60 -11.59 33.91 -0.38
CA ASN A 60 -10.33 33.95 -1.11
C ASN A 60 -10.14 32.72 -2.00
N ARG A 61 -9.24 32.81 -2.99
CA ARG A 61 -8.85 31.74 -3.93
C ARG A 61 -8.38 30.43 -3.26
N ALA A 62 -8.10 30.48 -1.96
CA ALA A 62 -7.77 29.31 -1.15
C ALA A 62 -8.91 28.27 -1.14
N ASN A 63 -10.17 28.71 -1.14
CA ASN A 63 -11.30 27.79 -1.25
C ASN A 63 -11.31 27.08 -2.61
N ASP A 64 -11.12 27.82 -3.70
CA ASP A 64 -11.12 27.27 -5.06
C ASP A 64 -10.01 26.23 -5.24
N LEU A 65 -8.82 26.52 -4.72
CA LEU A 65 -7.69 25.58 -4.72
C LEU A 65 -8.04 24.29 -3.97
N MET A 66 -8.55 24.38 -2.74
CA MET A 66 -8.91 23.19 -1.94
C MET A 66 -10.00 22.37 -2.60
N VAL A 67 -11.02 23.02 -3.17
CA VAL A 67 -12.07 22.33 -3.93
C VAL A 67 -11.46 21.63 -5.16
N SER A 68 -10.59 22.28 -5.92
CA SER A 68 -9.94 21.65 -7.09
C SER A 68 -9.09 20.44 -6.72
N MET A 69 -8.37 20.50 -5.59
CA MET A 69 -7.52 19.41 -5.10
C MET A 69 -8.33 18.21 -4.60
N ILE A 70 -9.56 18.43 -4.12
CA ILE A 70 -10.43 17.35 -3.61
C ILE A 70 -11.31 16.76 -4.72
N VAL A 71 -11.86 17.59 -5.60
CA VAL A 71 -12.86 17.15 -6.58
C VAL A 71 -12.29 16.11 -7.54
N ALA A 72 -11.06 16.29 -8.02
CA ALA A 72 -10.42 15.34 -8.93
C ALA A 72 -10.25 13.93 -8.32
N PRO A 73 -9.58 13.75 -7.15
CA PRO A 73 -9.47 12.42 -6.54
C PRO A 73 -10.83 11.86 -6.11
N VAL A 74 -11.76 12.67 -5.59
CA VAL A 74 -13.10 12.18 -5.24
C VAL A 74 -13.85 11.67 -6.47
N ALA A 75 -13.74 12.36 -7.61
CA ALA A 75 -14.34 11.90 -8.86
C ALA A 75 -13.73 10.56 -9.31
N LEU A 76 -12.42 10.36 -9.15
CA LEU A 76 -11.76 9.08 -9.43
C LEU A 76 -12.19 7.97 -8.48
N ILE A 77 -12.36 8.26 -7.18
CA ILE A 77 -12.88 7.28 -6.21
C ILE A 77 -14.29 6.85 -6.61
N VAL A 78 -15.19 7.82 -6.88
CA VAL A 78 -16.56 7.54 -7.30
C VAL A 78 -16.57 6.78 -8.63
N PHE A 79 -15.72 7.17 -9.58
CA PHE A 79 -15.59 6.47 -10.84
C PHE A 79 -15.13 5.02 -10.64
N GLY A 80 -14.06 4.77 -9.88
CA GLY A 80 -13.55 3.42 -9.60
C GLY A 80 -14.61 2.54 -8.94
N MET A 81 -15.37 3.10 -8.00
CA MET A 81 -16.47 2.38 -7.35
C MET A 81 -17.65 2.06 -8.28
N LEU A 82 -17.94 2.93 -9.26
CA LEU A 82 -19.03 2.74 -10.22
C LEU A 82 -18.62 1.91 -11.44
N HIS A 83 -17.32 1.92 -11.78
CA HIS A 83 -16.75 1.25 -12.94
C HIS A 83 -16.79 -0.27 -12.78
N GLY A 84 -16.45 -0.75 -11.58
CA GLY A 84 -16.46 -2.17 -11.24
C GLY A 84 -15.98 -2.36 -9.81
N LEU A 85 -16.65 -3.23 -9.05
CA LEU A 85 -16.14 -3.69 -7.76
C LEU A 85 -15.13 -4.83 -7.98
N ASP A 86 -14.08 -4.52 -8.74
CA ASP A 86 -13.07 -5.43 -9.25
C ASP A 86 -11.64 -4.91 -8.95
N PRO A 87 -10.59 -5.68 -9.27
CA PRO A 87 -9.20 -5.28 -9.04
C PRO A 87 -8.82 -3.92 -9.65
N GLU A 88 -9.31 -3.61 -10.83
CA GLU A 88 -9.00 -2.35 -11.53
C GLU A 88 -9.67 -1.16 -10.86
N GLY A 89 -10.94 -1.29 -10.46
CA GLY A 89 -11.65 -0.32 -9.65
C GLY A 89 -10.95 -0.04 -8.32
N LEU A 90 -10.44 -1.08 -7.66
CA LEU A 90 -9.68 -0.93 -6.41
C LEU A 90 -8.39 -0.14 -6.62
N LEU A 91 -7.61 -0.45 -7.67
CA LEU A 91 -6.37 0.26 -7.98
C LEU A 91 -6.61 1.75 -8.28
N LEU A 92 -7.70 2.08 -8.98
CA LEU A 92 -8.11 3.47 -9.22
C LEU A 92 -8.43 4.20 -7.92
N VAL A 93 -9.16 3.57 -7.02
CA VAL A 93 -9.51 4.13 -5.70
C VAL A 93 -8.25 4.35 -4.86
N TYR A 94 -7.35 3.37 -4.77
CA TYR A 94 -6.09 3.49 -4.03
C TYR A 94 -5.23 4.63 -4.57
N ARG A 95 -5.04 4.71 -5.88
CA ARG A 95 -4.28 5.79 -6.51
C ARG A 95 -4.90 7.17 -6.29
N ALA A 96 -6.24 7.25 -6.21
CA ALA A 96 -6.92 8.50 -5.91
C ALA A 96 -6.70 8.97 -4.46
N PHE A 97 -6.53 8.05 -3.50
CA PHE A 97 -6.19 8.40 -2.12
C PHE A 97 -4.81 9.06 -2.04
N ASP A 98 -3.81 8.59 -2.79
CA ASP A 98 -2.46 9.20 -2.83
C ASP A 98 -2.52 10.70 -3.19
N PHE A 99 -3.42 11.08 -4.11
CA PHE A 99 -3.62 12.48 -4.49
C PHE A 99 -4.41 13.28 -3.45
N LEU A 100 -5.28 12.61 -2.68
CA LEU A 100 -6.10 13.24 -1.65
C LEU A 100 -5.28 13.62 -0.41
N ASP A 101 -4.20 12.89 -0.13
CA ASP A 101 -3.33 13.10 1.05
C ASP A 101 -2.79 14.52 1.15
N TYR A 102 -2.37 15.12 0.03
CA TYR A 102 -1.88 16.50 0.02
C TYR A 102 -2.96 17.51 0.43
N ALA A 103 -4.18 17.33 -0.06
CA ALA A 103 -5.31 18.20 0.30
C ALA A 103 -5.67 18.04 1.78
N LEU A 104 -5.71 16.79 2.27
CA LEU A 104 -6.01 16.50 3.67
C LEU A 104 -4.96 17.07 4.61
N ALA A 105 -3.66 16.95 4.29
CA ALA A 105 -2.58 17.50 5.09
C ALA A 105 -2.72 19.03 5.28
N VAL A 106 -3.03 19.75 4.20
CA VAL A 106 -3.25 21.21 4.26
C VAL A 106 -4.47 21.54 5.14
N LEU A 107 -5.59 20.82 4.98
CA LEU A 107 -6.80 21.06 5.76
C LEU A 107 -6.60 20.73 7.25
N ILE A 108 -5.87 19.66 7.57
CA ILE A 108 -5.50 19.31 8.95
C ILE A 108 -4.67 20.43 9.57
N ALA A 109 -3.69 20.97 8.85
CA ALA A 109 -2.88 22.10 9.31
C ALA A 109 -3.72 23.36 9.57
N VAL A 110 -4.64 23.70 8.66
CA VAL A 110 -5.56 24.85 8.84
C VAL A 110 -6.41 24.68 10.10
N ALA A 111 -7.02 23.50 10.29
CA ALA A 111 -7.82 23.21 11.47
C ALA A 111 -6.99 23.28 12.76
N PHE A 112 -5.79 22.71 12.75
CA PHE A 112 -4.89 22.74 13.90
C PHE A 112 -4.51 24.17 14.28
N VAL A 113 -4.07 24.98 13.32
CA VAL A 113 -3.68 26.38 13.57
C VAL A 113 -4.86 27.21 14.06
N ALA A 114 -6.04 27.03 13.47
CA ALA A 114 -7.25 27.71 13.92
C ALA A 114 -7.64 27.32 15.35
N GLY A 115 -7.62 26.01 15.67
CA GLY A 115 -7.87 25.51 17.02
C GLY A 115 -6.85 26.01 18.03
N TRP A 116 -5.57 26.01 17.66
CA TRP A 116 -4.47 26.51 18.49
C TRP A 116 -4.62 27.99 18.85
N LYS A 117 -4.99 28.82 17.86
CA LYS A 117 -5.27 30.25 18.08
C LYS A 117 -6.55 30.47 18.91
N GLY A 118 -7.62 29.73 18.62
CA GLY A 118 -8.89 29.82 19.36
C GLY A 118 -8.76 29.43 20.84
N LEU A 119 -7.87 28.47 21.14
CA LEU A 119 -7.61 27.97 22.49
C LEU A 119 -6.49 28.73 23.22
N ALA A 120 -6.04 29.89 22.70
CA ALA A 120 -4.88 30.63 23.21
C ALA A 120 -4.90 30.86 24.74
N ARG A 121 -6.09 31.11 25.30
CA ARG A 121 -6.30 31.41 26.73
C ARG A 121 -6.37 30.16 27.62
N PHE A 122 -6.60 28.98 27.06
CA PHE A 122 -6.79 27.74 27.82
C PHE A 122 -5.66 26.73 27.54
N ARG A 123 -4.58 26.86 28.32
CA ARG A 123 -3.38 26.01 28.24
C ARG A 123 -3.65 24.50 28.22
N PRO A 124 -4.53 23.92 29.07
CA PRO A 124 -4.75 22.48 29.04
C PRO A 124 -5.40 22.00 27.73
N ALA A 125 -6.28 22.79 27.11
CA ALA A 125 -6.87 22.42 25.83
C ALA A 125 -5.86 22.49 24.67
N ARG A 126 -4.89 23.43 24.72
CA ARG A 126 -3.78 23.45 23.74
C ARG A 126 -2.88 22.22 23.87
N ALA A 127 -2.55 21.84 25.11
CA ALA A 127 -1.81 20.62 25.37
C ALA A 127 -2.59 19.40 24.83
N PHE A 128 -3.88 19.29 25.13
CA PHE A 128 -4.72 18.22 24.63
C PHE A 128 -4.79 18.17 23.09
N LEU A 129 -4.94 19.32 22.41
CA LEU A 129 -4.94 19.39 20.95
C LEU A 129 -3.63 18.87 20.35
N MET A 130 -2.50 19.32 20.89
CA MET A 130 -1.18 18.91 20.43
C MET A 130 -0.92 17.43 20.71
N THR A 131 -1.18 16.97 21.93
CA THR A 131 -1.03 15.57 22.33
C THR A 131 -1.93 14.66 21.49
N GLY A 132 -3.19 15.03 21.27
CA GLY A 132 -4.11 14.26 20.42
C GLY A 132 -3.62 14.13 18.99
N LEU A 133 -3.08 15.20 18.40
CA LEU A 133 -2.49 15.14 17.06
C LEU A 133 -1.24 14.24 17.02
N VAL A 134 -0.32 14.41 17.97
CA VAL A 134 0.91 13.61 18.05
C VAL A 134 0.62 12.14 18.27
N LEU A 135 -0.30 11.81 19.20
CA LEU A 135 -0.70 10.43 19.43
C LEU A 135 -1.38 9.81 18.21
N SER A 136 -2.18 10.60 17.46
CA SER A 136 -2.79 10.13 16.21
C SER A 136 -1.72 9.83 15.15
N LEU A 137 -0.70 10.69 15.01
CA LEU A 137 0.42 10.46 14.10
C LEU A 137 1.21 9.20 14.45
N ILE A 138 1.52 9.02 15.74
CA ILE A 138 2.21 7.82 16.24
C ILE A 138 1.35 6.57 16.01
N ALA A 139 0.05 6.65 16.27
CA ALA A 139 -0.88 5.53 16.06
C ALA A 139 -0.98 5.12 14.60
N THR A 140 -0.75 6.03 13.64
CA THR A 140 -0.69 5.72 12.20
C THR A 140 0.69 5.27 11.71
N ALA A 141 1.73 5.30 12.55
CA ALA A 141 3.07 4.85 12.15
C ALA A 141 3.14 3.41 11.58
N PRO A 142 2.35 2.43 12.06
CA PRO A 142 2.32 1.09 11.47
C PRO A 142 1.93 1.07 9.99
N MET A 143 1.16 2.06 9.49
CA MET A 143 0.83 2.17 8.06
C MET A 143 2.09 2.41 7.20
N ALA A 144 3.15 2.97 7.76
CA ALA A 144 4.41 3.17 7.04
C ALA A 144 5.41 2.02 7.24
N TRP A 145 5.48 1.46 8.47
CA TRP A 145 6.55 0.54 8.86
C TRP A 145 6.14 -0.93 8.97
N ASN A 146 4.84 -1.22 9.07
CA ASN A 146 4.30 -2.59 9.12
C ASN A 146 3.17 -2.74 8.09
N THR A 147 3.51 -2.40 6.84
CA THR A 147 2.58 -2.48 5.71
C THR A 147 2.01 -3.89 5.48
N PRO A 148 2.73 -5.02 5.72
CA PRO A 148 2.15 -6.35 5.57
C PRO A 148 0.98 -6.58 6.53
N ALA A 149 1.11 -6.19 7.80
CA ALA A 149 0.03 -6.39 8.76
C ALA A 149 -1.18 -5.47 8.48
N VAL A 150 -0.92 -4.22 8.07
CA VAL A 150 -1.97 -3.20 7.91
C VAL A 150 -2.67 -3.29 6.56
N PHE A 151 -1.96 -3.64 5.50
CA PHE A 151 -2.46 -3.62 4.12
C PHE A 151 -2.37 -4.97 3.40
N GLY A 152 -1.70 -5.97 3.99
CA GLY A 152 -1.50 -7.28 3.35
C GLY A 152 -0.41 -7.29 2.28
N VAL A 153 0.31 -6.18 2.12
CA VAL A 153 1.37 -6.00 1.12
C VAL A 153 2.64 -5.46 1.77
N GLN A 154 3.79 -5.93 1.30
CA GLN A 154 5.09 -5.40 1.67
C GLN A 154 5.46 -4.25 0.74
N ASN A 155 5.66 -3.06 1.30
CA ASN A 155 6.11 -1.88 0.52
C ASN A 155 7.58 -1.55 0.75
N VAL A 156 8.22 -2.16 1.76
CA VAL A 156 9.63 -1.93 2.06
C VAL A 156 10.48 -2.93 1.26
N THR A 157 11.52 -2.43 0.61
CA THR A 157 12.57 -3.27 0.00
C THR A 157 13.74 -3.35 0.97
N THR A 158 14.18 -4.55 1.32
CA THR A 158 15.30 -4.74 2.23
C THR A 158 16.63 -4.53 1.51
N THR A 159 17.70 -4.31 2.28
CA THR A 159 19.06 -4.18 1.72
C THR A 159 19.47 -5.43 0.95
N ASP A 160 19.15 -6.62 1.47
CA ASP A 160 19.48 -7.90 0.84
C ASP A 160 18.72 -8.11 -0.48
N GLU A 161 17.44 -7.72 -0.54
CA GLU A 161 16.64 -7.75 -1.78
C GLU A 161 17.23 -6.83 -2.83
N PHE A 162 17.57 -5.60 -2.44
CA PHE A 162 18.14 -4.62 -3.35
C PHE A 162 19.53 -5.04 -3.86
N GLN A 163 20.38 -5.58 -3.00
CA GLN A 163 21.69 -6.12 -3.40
C GLN A 163 21.56 -7.31 -4.35
N THR A 164 20.61 -8.22 -4.09
CA THR A 164 20.38 -9.37 -4.98
C THR A 164 19.87 -8.91 -6.35
N LEU A 165 19.01 -7.90 -6.39
CA LEU A 165 18.60 -7.25 -7.63
C LEU A 165 19.77 -6.57 -8.35
N ALA A 166 20.69 -5.91 -7.63
CA ALA A 166 21.89 -5.32 -8.24
C ALA A 166 22.84 -6.39 -8.83
N LEU A 167 22.95 -7.55 -8.18
CA LEU A 167 23.79 -8.67 -8.64
C LEU A 167 23.34 -9.21 -10.01
N LEU A 168 22.03 -9.26 -10.29
CA LEU A 168 21.49 -9.68 -11.59
C LEU A 168 22.08 -8.90 -12.77
N GLY A 169 22.29 -7.59 -12.60
CA GLY A 169 22.88 -6.73 -13.62
C GLY A 169 24.33 -7.10 -13.91
N SER A 170 25.11 -7.43 -12.87
CA SER A 170 26.49 -7.89 -13.04
C SER A 170 26.59 -9.26 -13.74
N LEU A 171 25.54 -10.08 -13.63
CA LEU A 171 25.42 -11.37 -14.31
C LEU A 171 24.89 -11.23 -15.75
N GLY A 172 24.55 -10.02 -16.19
CA GLY A 172 24.01 -9.76 -17.52
C GLY A 172 22.62 -10.37 -17.73
N ALA A 173 21.80 -10.44 -16.68
CA ALA A 173 20.48 -11.05 -16.75
C ALA A 173 19.54 -10.32 -17.73
N PRO A 174 19.12 -10.93 -18.86
CA PRO A 174 18.27 -10.26 -19.84
C PRO A 174 16.81 -10.18 -19.36
N ASN A 175 16.29 -11.29 -18.82
CA ASN A 175 14.91 -11.44 -18.37
C ASN A 175 14.88 -12.13 -17.00
N VAL A 176 14.10 -11.59 -16.07
CA VAL A 176 14.00 -12.04 -14.68
C VAL A 176 12.54 -12.27 -14.31
N THR A 177 12.21 -13.39 -13.66
CA THR A 177 10.85 -13.65 -13.15
C THR A 177 10.85 -13.78 -11.63
N THR A 178 9.86 -13.21 -10.95
CA THR A 178 9.76 -13.18 -9.48
C THR A 178 8.32 -12.85 -9.08
N ASP A 179 8.09 -12.41 -7.83
CA ASP A 179 6.81 -11.84 -7.43
C ASP A 179 6.62 -10.41 -7.99
N GLN A 180 5.41 -9.88 -7.89
CA GLN A 180 5.12 -8.56 -8.44
C GLN A 180 6.03 -7.47 -7.87
N ARG A 181 6.28 -7.50 -6.56
CA ARG A 181 7.00 -6.44 -5.85
C ARG A 181 8.45 -6.35 -6.33
N LEU A 182 9.20 -7.46 -6.31
CA LEU A 182 10.58 -7.45 -6.77
C LEU A 182 10.68 -7.25 -8.29
N ALA A 183 9.67 -7.67 -9.05
CA ALA A 183 9.61 -7.40 -10.49
C ALA A 183 9.48 -5.90 -10.77
N ASP A 184 8.62 -5.19 -10.02
CA ASP A 184 8.42 -3.75 -10.15
C ASP A 184 9.67 -2.97 -9.69
N VAL A 185 10.30 -3.36 -8.57
CA VAL A 185 11.56 -2.76 -8.12
C VAL A 185 12.68 -2.98 -9.15
N GLY A 186 12.81 -4.22 -9.67
CA GLY A 186 13.77 -4.57 -10.70
C GLY A 186 13.61 -3.74 -11.97
N ARG A 187 12.36 -3.55 -12.42
CA ARG A 187 12.05 -2.72 -13.59
C ARG A 187 12.36 -1.24 -13.34
N MET A 188 11.93 -0.70 -12.20
CA MET A 188 12.04 0.71 -11.88
C MET A 188 13.48 1.17 -11.62
N TRP A 189 14.25 0.38 -10.86
CA TRP A 189 15.60 0.77 -10.41
C TRP A 189 16.72 0.28 -11.31
N PHE A 190 16.53 -0.86 -11.97
CA PHE A 190 17.58 -1.52 -12.74
C PHE A 190 17.26 -1.71 -14.22
N GLY A 191 16.02 -1.41 -14.65
CA GLY A 191 15.62 -1.48 -16.06
C GLY A 191 15.49 -2.90 -16.61
N TYR A 192 15.37 -3.93 -15.75
CA TYR A 192 15.24 -5.31 -16.18
C TYR A 192 13.92 -5.57 -16.91
N SER A 193 13.94 -6.51 -17.86
CA SER A 193 12.72 -7.14 -18.37
C SER A 193 12.22 -8.11 -17.29
N THR A 194 11.20 -7.70 -16.55
CA THR A 194 10.69 -8.45 -15.39
C THR A 194 9.25 -8.92 -15.58
N ASP A 195 8.99 -10.11 -15.03
CA ASP A 195 7.66 -10.70 -14.91
C ASP A 195 7.37 -11.05 -13.44
N GLY A 196 6.22 -10.58 -12.94
CA GLY A 196 5.81 -10.73 -11.54
C GLY A 196 4.91 -11.95 -11.27
N LEU A 197 4.80 -12.89 -12.21
CA LEU A 197 3.83 -13.97 -12.17
C LEU A 197 4.43 -15.32 -11.74
N LEU A 198 5.72 -15.36 -11.37
CA LEU A 198 6.38 -16.61 -10.98
C LEU A 198 5.59 -17.39 -9.91
N PRO A 199 5.09 -16.79 -8.82
CA PRO A 199 4.37 -17.54 -7.79
C PRO A 199 3.10 -18.22 -8.32
N LEU A 200 2.37 -17.56 -9.21
CA LEU A 200 1.18 -18.13 -9.84
C LEU A 200 1.56 -19.30 -10.74
N ARG A 201 2.58 -19.13 -11.59
CA ARG A 201 3.06 -20.21 -12.46
C ARG A 201 3.53 -21.43 -11.68
N LEU A 202 4.22 -21.23 -10.56
CA LEU A 202 4.66 -22.33 -9.70
C LEU A 202 3.48 -23.02 -9.01
N ARG A 203 2.47 -22.27 -8.55
CA ARG A 203 1.26 -22.84 -7.95
C ARG A 203 0.46 -23.67 -8.96
N ASP A 204 0.30 -23.14 -10.18
CA ASP A 204 -0.56 -23.70 -11.22
C ASP A 204 0.19 -24.66 -12.15
N ASN A 205 1.48 -24.92 -11.88
CA ASN A 205 2.37 -25.78 -12.66
C ASN A 205 2.46 -25.37 -14.14
N GLU A 206 2.55 -24.06 -14.38
CA GLU A 206 2.70 -23.48 -15.71
C GLU A 206 4.18 -23.37 -16.13
N SER A 207 4.41 -23.25 -17.44
CA SER A 207 5.75 -23.08 -18.00
C SER A 207 6.39 -21.75 -17.59
N ILE A 208 7.64 -21.80 -17.14
CA ILE A 208 8.51 -20.66 -16.85
C ILE A 208 9.48 -20.35 -18.00
N GLY A 209 9.21 -20.87 -19.20
CA GLY A 209 10.05 -20.66 -20.38
C GLY A 209 10.17 -19.18 -20.77
N GLY A 210 11.35 -18.79 -21.26
CA GLY A 210 11.64 -17.42 -21.71
C GLY A 210 12.32 -16.51 -20.67
N PHE A 211 12.53 -17.00 -19.44
CA PHE A 211 13.28 -16.32 -18.39
C PHE A 211 14.65 -16.97 -18.19
N ALA A 212 15.67 -16.16 -17.94
CA ALA A 212 17.03 -16.66 -17.67
C ALA A 212 17.29 -16.81 -16.17
N TYR A 213 16.68 -15.92 -15.37
CA TYR A 213 16.85 -15.88 -13.93
C TYR A 213 15.52 -15.77 -13.22
N ALA A 214 15.48 -16.25 -11.99
CA ALA A 214 14.41 -16.05 -11.05
C ALA A 214 14.93 -15.53 -9.71
N LEU A 215 14.14 -14.67 -9.07
CA LEU A 215 14.31 -14.30 -7.67
C LEU A 215 13.18 -14.91 -6.86
N VAL A 216 13.52 -15.66 -5.83
CA VAL A 216 12.56 -16.41 -5.04
C VAL A 216 12.83 -16.16 -3.56
N LEU A 217 11.79 -15.87 -2.77
CA LEU A 217 11.93 -15.57 -1.35
C LEU A 217 11.38 -16.71 -0.52
N GLU A 218 12.10 -17.11 0.53
CA GLU A 218 11.70 -18.15 1.48
C GLU A 218 10.33 -17.85 2.11
N GLU A 219 10.03 -16.57 2.35
CA GLU A 219 8.75 -16.08 2.88
C GLU A 219 7.55 -16.47 2.02
N TRP A 220 7.73 -16.81 0.74
CA TRP A 220 6.64 -17.27 -0.11
C TRP A 220 5.97 -18.54 0.41
N MET A 221 6.66 -19.33 1.24
CA MET A 221 6.09 -20.52 1.89
C MET A 221 5.23 -20.20 3.12
N THR A 222 5.33 -18.99 3.68
CA THR A 222 4.68 -18.61 4.94
C THR A 222 3.78 -17.39 4.77
N ALA A 223 4.36 -16.21 4.57
CA ALA A 223 3.62 -14.97 4.35
C ALA A 223 3.01 -14.87 2.93
N GLY A 224 3.60 -15.61 1.98
CA GLY A 224 3.17 -15.67 0.60
C GLY A 224 3.82 -14.62 -0.28
N ALA A 225 3.88 -14.90 -1.57
CA ALA A 225 4.40 -14.02 -2.59
C ALA A 225 3.37 -12.95 -2.97
N GLN A 226 3.82 -11.70 -3.15
CA GLN A 226 2.91 -10.58 -3.39
C GLN A 226 2.35 -10.57 -4.81
N VAL A 227 1.02 -10.47 -4.93
CA VAL A 227 0.27 -10.36 -6.20
C VAL A 227 -0.85 -9.31 -6.04
N HIS A 228 -0.50 -8.11 -5.61
CA HIS A 228 -1.45 -7.01 -5.39
C HIS A 228 -2.13 -6.52 -6.69
N PRO A 229 -3.47 -6.38 -6.73
CA PRO A 229 -4.40 -6.32 -5.59
C PRO A 229 -4.99 -7.67 -5.16
N ALA A 230 -4.65 -8.77 -5.83
CA ALA A 230 -5.06 -10.10 -5.42
C ALA A 230 -4.37 -10.54 -4.11
N PRO A 231 -4.90 -11.56 -3.42
CA PRO A 231 -4.25 -12.13 -2.24
C PRO A 231 -2.86 -12.70 -2.57
N ASN A 232 -1.96 -12.67 -1.58
CA ASN A 232 -0.65 -13.28 -1.71
C ASN A 232 -0.74 -14.78 -2.01
N VAL A 233 0.18 -15.27 -2.83
CA VAL A 233 0.26 -16.69 -3.19
C VAL A 233 1.22 -17.39 -2.24
N VAL A 234 0.67 -18.21 -1.33
CA VAL A 234 1.46 -19.07 -0.46
C VAL A 234 1.81 -20.36 -1.20
N LEU A 235 3.10 -20.63 -1.38
CA LEU A 235 3.59 -21.84 -2.03
C LEU A 235 3.76 -22.97 -1.02
N ALA A 236 3.37 -24.19 -1.42
CA ALA A 236 3.70 -25.37 -0.62
C ALA A 236 5.23 -25.56 -0.57
N PRO A 237 5.81 -25.95 0.58
CA PRO A 237 7.26 -26.19 0.68
C PRO A 237 7.78 -27.18 -0.34
N THR A 238 6.98 -28.18 -0.69
CA THR A 238 7.32 -29.18 -1.73
C THR A 238 7.52 -28.54 -3.10
N VAL A 239 6.65 -27.61 -3.50
CA VAL A 239 6.75 -26.87 -4.78
C VAL A 239 7.96 -25.96 -4.76
N PHE A 240 8.16 -25.23 -3.67
CA PHE A 240 9.27 -24.30 -3.49
C PHE A 240 10.63 -25.01 -3.59
N PHE A 241 10.83 -26.08 -2.81
CA PHE A 241 12.09 -26.81 -2.82
C PHE A 241 12.30 -27.60 -4.11
N ALA A 242 11.23 -28.15 -4.72
CA ALA A 242 11.34 -28.79 -6.03
C ALA A 242 11.81 -27.79 -7.10
N PHE A 243 11.29 -26.56 -7.10
CA PHE A 243 11.74 -25.51 -8.01
C PHE A 243 13.23 -25.18 -7.80
N LEU A 244 13.68 -25.02 -6.55
CA LEU A 244 15.10 -24.77 -6.26
C LEU A 244 16.01 -25.93 -6.66
N GLN A 245 15.54 -27.18 -6.49
CA GLN A 245 16.29 -28.38 -6.87
C GLN A 245 16.37 -28.59 -8.38
N ALA A 246 15.32 -28.19 -9.12
CA ALA A 246 15.28 -28.29 -10.57
C ALA A 246 16.16 -27.26 -11.29
N ASN A 247 16.64 -26.24 -10.58
CA ASN A 247 17.37 -25.11 -11.15
C ASN A 247 18.70 -24.86 -10.42
N GLN A 248 19.53 -23.97 -10.96
CA GLN A 248 20.82 -23.65 -10.34
C GLN A 248 20.69 -22.46 -9.40
N VAL A 249 20.82 -22.68 -8.09
CA VAL A 249 20.93 -21.59 -7.11
C VAL A 249 22.31 -20.94 -7.23
N MET A 250 22.35 -19.69 -7.65
CA MET A 250 23.58 -18.93 -7.90
C MET A 250 24.06 -18.18 -6.64
N PHE A 251 23.11 -17.67 -5.86
CA PHE A 251 23.39 -16.86 -4.69
C PHE A 251 22.22 -16.91 -3.70
N VAL A 252 22.53 -16.80 -2.41
CA VAL A 252 21.56 -16.75 -1.33
C VAL A 252 21.91 -15.57 -0.42
N ALA A 253 20.93 -14.71 -0.15
CA ALA A 253 21.05 -13.59 0.79
C ALA A 253 20.02 -13.70 1.92
N GLY A 254 20.27 -12.97 3.01
CA GLY A 254 19.36 -12.88 4.15
C GLY A 254 19.46 -14.01 5.18
N PRO A 255 18.88 -13.81 6.38
CA PRO A 255 18.81 -14.81 7.43
C PRO A 255 17.77 -15.90 7.12
N GLU A 256 17.84 -17.02 7.83
CA GLU A 256 16.85 -18.10 7.74
C GLU A 256 15.43 -17.61 8.03
N GLY A 257 14.46 -18.07 7.25
CA GLY A 257 13.08 -17.59 7.24
C GLY A 257 12.85 -16.39 6.33
N HIS A 258 13.92 -15.70 5.91
CA HIS A 258 13.90 -14.52 5.05
C HIS A 258 14.90 -14.63 3.89
N ARG A 259 15.32 -15.86 3.55
CA ARG A 259 16.32 -16.06 2.50
C ARG A 259 15.78 -15.65 1.15
N ILE A 260 16.66 -15.04 0.36
CA ILE A 260 16.41 -14.65 -1.02
C ILE A 260 17.33 -15.49 -1.89
N PHE A 261 16.74 -16.26 -2.80
CA PHE A 261 17.42 -17.15 -3.71
C PHE A 261 17.47 -16.50 -5.08
N LEU A 262 18.68 -16.24 -5.56
CA LEU A 262 18.92 -15.95 -6.95
C LEU A 262 19.14 -17.26 -7.69
N VAL A 263 18.24 -17.56 -8.61
CA VAL A 263 18.19 -18.84 -9.32
C VAL A 263 18.41 -18.59 -10.80
N ARG A 264 19.34 -19.33 -11.41
CA ARG A 264 19.46 -19.42 -12.86
C ARG A 264 18.59 -20.57 -13.34
N LEU A 265 17.71 -20.28 -14.30
CA LEU A 265 16.75 -21.24 -14.80
C LEU A 265 17.40 -22.20 -15.78
N ILE A 266 17.14 -23.50 -15.59
CA ILE A 266 17.57 -24.59 -16.47
C ILE A 266 16.29 -25.06 -17.17
N VAL A 267 15.84 -24.29 -18.18
CA VAL A 267 14.68 -24.65 -19.01
C VAL A 267 15.15 -25.44 -20.23
#